data_AF-A0A368GQP6-F1
#
_entry.id   AF-A0A368GQP6-F1
#
_cell.length_a   1.000
_cell.length_b   1.000
_cell.length_c   1.000
_cell.angle_alpha   90.00
_cell.angle_beta   90.00
_cell.angle_gamma   90.00
#
_symmetry.space_group_name_H-M   'P 1'
#
loop_
_entity.id
_entity.type
_entity.pdbx_description
1 polymer ?
#
loop_
_entity_poly.entity_id
_entity_poly.type
_entity_poly.pdbx_seq_one_letter_code
_entity_poly.pdbx_strand_id
1 'polypeptide(L)'
;MRNSTYRLVLHLAAGTSSIMNMLLIFIYFRCPLKNMRTYKYGFILTAFQDLMTLLCILALIPRVISRNSYLMFLAMGRLEDPPQGQILLILLFVMMCLSLLIVSNNFIYRYIHVCKIQYSYIYTTRNSILIICAANIAVLVNCGIIMVACSWPSTDFRQQIYTERFSVDVVALEQKSFLGFSMEHSVTTMTIFLMGDGLVMMGMFTVIGNFSNFLADPRQSL
;
A
#
# COMPACT_ATOMS: atom_id res chain seq x y z
N MET A 1 -18.03 -21.29 9.49
CA MET A 1 -18.83 -20.04 9.52
C MET A 1 -18.01 -18.75 9.39
N ARG A 2 -16.88 -18.56 10.11
CA ARG A 2 -16.10 -17.30 10.10
C ARG A 2 -15.57 -16.84 8.71
N ASN A 3 -15.32 -17.78 7.78
CA ASN A 3 -14.88 -17.45 6.41
C ASN A 3 -16.00 -16.86 5.51
N SER A 4 -17.27 -17.13 5.80
CA SER A 4 -18.39 -16.65 4.97
C SER A 4 -18.67 -15.17 5.20
N THR A 5 -18.73 -14.74 6.46
CA THR A 5 -18.94 -13.33 6.84
C THR A 5 -17.80 -12.44 6.34
N TYR A 6 -16.55 -12.89 6.47
CA TYR A 6 -15.39 -12.12 6.01
C TYR A 6 -15.43 -11.89 4.50
N ARG A 7 -15.75 -12.92 3.70
CA ARG A 7 -15.89 -12.79 2.24
C ARG A 7 -17.03 -11.84 1.87
N LEU A 8 -18.17 -11.92 2.56
CA LEU A 8 -19.29 -11.02 2.33
C LEU A 8 -18.89 -9.55 2.56
N VAL A 9 -18.23 -9.26 3.69
CA VAL A 9 -17.75 -7.91 4.02
C VAL A 9 -16.77 -7.42 2.97
N LEU A 10 -15.85 -8.27 2.53
CA LEU A 10 -14.89 -7.93 1.49
C LEU A 10 -15.58 -7.57 0.16
N HIS A 11 -16.59 -8.36 -0.24
CA HIS A 11 -17.35 -8.09 -1.47
C HIS A 11 -18.20 -6.82 -1.38
N LEU A 12 -18.78 -6.51 -0.22
CA LEU A 12 -19.51 -5.26 0.00
C LEU A 12 -18.57 -4.04 -0.02
N ALA A 13 -17.42 -4.13 0.63
CA ALA A 13 -16.37 -3.10 0.59
C ALA A 13 -15.85 -2.91 -0.84
N ALA A 14 -15.65 -4.00 -1.57
CA ALA A 14 -15.23 -3.99 -2.96
C ALA A 14 -16.28 -3.32 -3.87
N GLY A 15 -17.56 -3.68 -3.72
CA GLY A 15 -18.65 -3.11 -4.48
C GLY A 15 -18.82 -1.61 -4.23
N THR A 16 -18.79 -1.19 -2.96
CA THR A 16 -18.87 0.23 -2.58
C THR A 16 -17.68 1.02 -3.12
N SER A 17 -16.46 0.51 -2.97
CA SER A 17 -15.25 1.14 -3.52
C SER A 17 -15.31 1.28 -5.04
N SER A 18 -15.76 0.23 -5.75
CA SER A 18 -15.92 0.27 -7.21
C SER A 18 -16.92 1.35 -7.65
N ILE A 19 -18.08 1.41 -7.02
CA ILE A 19 -19.12 2.41 -7.33
C ILE A 19 -18.58 3.83 -7.10
N MET A 20 -17.91 4.06 -5.97
CA MET A 20 -17.34 5.38 -5.66
C MET A 20 -16.24 5.79 -6.66
N ASN A 21 -15.36 4.87 -7.04
CA ASN A 21 -14.32 5.14 -8.03
C ASN A 21 -14.89 5.42 -9.43
N MET A 22 -15.91 4.66 -9.85
CA MET A 22 -16.61 4.91 -11.12
C MET A 22 -17.35 6.25 -11.11
N LEU A 23 -17.97 6.63 -9.99
CA LEU A 23 -18.59 7.95 -9.82
C LEU A 23 -17.54 9.07 -9.88
N LEU A 24 -16.36 8.90 -9.27
CA LEU A 24 -15.27 9.87 -9.35
C LEU A 24 -14.79 10.06 -10.79
N ILE A 25 -14.60 8.97 -11.54
CA ILE A 25 -14.23 9.02 -12.97
C ILE A 25 -15.35 9.69 -13.79
N PHE A 26 -16.61 9.40 -13.50
CA PHE A 26 -17.75 10.01 -14.17
C PHE A 26 -17.81 11.53 -13.92
N ILE A 27 -17.69 11.96 -12.65
CA ILE A 27 -17.66 13.38 -12.27
C ILE A 27 -16.47 14.07 -12.94
N TYR A 28 -15.31 13.40 -13.01
CA TYR A 28 -14.14 13.91 -13.70
C TYR A 28 -14.42 14.26 -15.18
N PHE A 29 -15.11 13.37 -15.91
CA PHE A 29 -15.46 13.63 -17.31
C PHE A 29 -16.57 14.67 -17.47
N ARG A 30 -17.50 14.76 -16.51
CA ARG A 30 -18.65 15.69 -16.58
C ARG A 30 -18.33 17.11 -16.13
N CYS A 31 -17.43 17.28 -15.15
CA CYS A 31 -17.10 18.56 -14.55
C CYS A 31 -15.65 18.95 -14.88
N PRO A 32 -15.39 19.59 -16.05
CA PRO A 32 -14.05 20.02 -16.39
C PRO A 32 -13.62 21.16 -15.47
N LEU A 33 -12.91 20.84 -14.38
CA LEU A 33 -12.26 21.83 -13.52
C LEU A 33 -11.31 22.68 -14.38
N LYS A 34 -11.71 23.90 -14.70
CA LYS A 34 -11.05 24.74 -15.71
C LYS A 34 -9.66 25.24 -15.25
N ASN A 35 -9.40 25.27 -13.93
CA ASN A 35 -8.24 25.95 -13.34
C ASN A 35 -7.19 25.08 -12.65
N MET A 36 -7.32 23.75 -12.60
CA MET A 36 -6.41 22.91 -11.79
C MET A 36 -5.90 21.69 -12.58
N ARG A 37 -5.02 21.92 -13.56
CA ARG A 37 -4.53 20.87 -14.48
C ARG A 37 -3.76 19.76 -13.75
N THR A 38 -2.92 20.10 -12.75
CA THR A 38 -2.12 19.12 -12.00
C THR A 38 -2.98 18.26 -11.06
N TYR A 39 -4.00 18.88 -10.45
CA TYR A 39 -4.92 18.21 -9.52
C TYR A 39 -5.76 17.11 -10.22
N LYS A 40 -6.01 17.26 -11.53
CA LYS A 40 -6.69 16.25 -12.35
C LYS A 40 -5.93 14.93 -12.42
N TYR A 41 -4.60 14.99 -12.57
CA TYR A 41 -3.78 13.78 -12.68
C TYR A 41 -3.74 13.00 -11.37
N GLY A 42 -3.65 13.69 -10.23
CA GLY A 42 -3.70 13.05 -8.92
C GLY A 42 -4.99 12.27 -8.68
N PHE A 43 -6.14 12.83 -9.06
CA PHE A 43 -7.43 12.15 -8.94
C PHE A 43 -7.54 10.91 -9.83
N ILE A 44 -7.18 11.03 -11.11
CA ILE A 44 -7.24 9.89 -12.03
C ILE A 44 -6.29 8.78 -11.56
N LEU A 45 -5.09 9.15 -11.13
CA LEU A 45 -4.11 8.19 -10.62
C LEU A 45 -4.62 7.47 -9.37
N THR A 46 -5.28 8.18 -8.45
CA THR A 46 -5.90 7.57 -7.26
C THR A 46 -6.99 6.58 -7.66
N ALA A 47 -7.92 6.99 -8.53
CA ALA A 47 -9.00 6.11 -8.98
C ALA A 47 -8.48 4.86 -9.70
N PHE A 48 -7.44 4.99 -10.53
CA PHE A 48 -6.80 3.87 -11.19
C PHE A 48 -6.11 2.93 -10.18
N GLN A 49 -5.35 3.49 -9.24
CA GLN A 49 -4.69 2.72 -8.19
C GLN A 49 -5.70 1.98 -7.31
N ASP A 50 -6.83 2.60 -6.96
CA ASP A 50 -7.89 1.96 -6.17
C ASP A 50 -8.56 0.82 -6.94
N LEU A 51 -8.84 0.99 -8.25
CA LEU A 51 -9.35 -0.09 -9.09
C LEU A 51 -8.37 -1.26 -9.20
N MET A 52 -7.07 -0.98 -9.33
CA MET A 52 -6.05 -2.04 -9.35
C MET A 52 -5.95 -2.76 -8.00
N THR A 53 -6.01 -2.02 -6.90
CA THR A 53 -6.00 -2.57 -5.54
C THR A 53 -7.22 -3.46 -5.31
N LEU A 54 -8.39 -3.00 -5.74
CA LEU A 54 -9.64 -3.74 -5.71
C LEU A 54 -9.55 -5.06 -6.49
N LEU A 55 -9.01 -5.00 -7.71
CA LEU A 55 -8.82 -6.19 -8.55
C LEU A 55 -7.89 -7.20 -7.86
N CYS A 56 -6.81 -6.72 -7.23
CA CYS A 56 -5.90 -7.56 -6.46
C CYS A 56 -6.61 -8.23 -5.28
N ILE A 57 -7.42 -7.48 -4.52
CA ILE A 57 -8.17 -7.98 -3.36
C ILE A 57 -9.24 -9.01 -3.77
N LEU A 58 -9.88 -8.83 -4.93
CA LEU A 58 -10.85 -9.79 -5.46
C LEU A 58 -10.18 -11.07 -5.97
N ALA A 59 -8.99 -10.97 -6.57
CA ALA A 59 -8.20 -12.12 -7.01
C ALA A 59 -7.60 -12.89 -5.83
N LEU A 60 -7.12 -12.15 -4.82
CA LEU A 60 -6.41 -12.63 -3.65
C LEU A 60 -6.89 -11.91 -2.41
N ILE A 61 -7.36 -12.69 -1.46
CA ILE A 61 -7.76 -12.28 -0.13
C ILE A 61 -6.56 -12.43 0.80
N PRO A 62 -5.87 -11.34 1.18
CA PRO A 62 -4.75 -11.43 2.11
C PRO A 62 -5.28 -11.75 3.51
N ARG A 63 -4.77 -12.80 4.12
CA ARG A 63 -5.04 -13.12 5.51
C ARG A 63 -3.79 -12.93 6.34
N VAL A 64 -3.84 -12.00 7.28
CA VAL A 64 -2.74 -11.78 8.23
C VAL A 64 -2.85 -12.78 9.37
N ILE A 65 -1.75 -13.45 9.66
CA ILE A 65 -1.56 -14.31 10.81
C ILE A 65 -0.38 -13.72 11.59
N SER A 66 -0.64 -13.31 12.82
CA SER A 66 0.37 -12.78 13.73
C SER A 66 0.49 -13.72 14.93
N ARG A 67 1.72 -14.09 15.26
CA ARG A 67 2.10 -14.90 16.42
C ARG A 67 3.26 -14.22 17.14
N ASN A 68 3.60 -14.73 18.32
CA ASN A 68 4.63 -14.11 19.17
C ASN A 68 6.02 -14.04 18.51
N SER A 69 6.33 -14.97 17.59
CA SER A 69 7.64 -15.10 16.95
C SER A 69 7.64 -14.75 15.45
N TYR A 70 6.49 -14.61 14.79
CA TYR A 70 6.43 -14.30 13.35
C TYR A 70 5.14 -13.60 12.93
N LEU A 71 5.23 -12.92 11.80
CA LEU A 71 4.10 -12.31 11.10
C LEU A 71 4.06 -12.81 9.65
N MET A 72 2.89 -13.27 9.23
CA MET A 72 2.68 -13.93 7.94
C MET A 72 1.42 -13.38 7.26
N PHE A 73 1.54 -13.16 5.95
CA PHE A 73 0.45 -12.88 5.03
C PHE A 73 0.20 -14.10 4.17
N LEU A 74 -0.93 -14.75 4.37
CA LEU A 74 -1.37 -15.90 3.59
C LEU A 74 -2.25 -15.43 2.43
N ALA A 75 -1.93 -15.89 1.22
CA ALA A 75 -2.79 -15.75 0.06
C ALA A 75 -3.96 -16.73 0.15
N MET A 76 -5.19 -16.23 0.14
CA MET A 76 -6.39 -17.06 0.05
C MET A 76 -7.20 -16.58 -1.15
N GLY A 77 -7.78 -17.45 -1.97
CA GLY A 77 -8.67 -16.97 -3.04
C GLY A 77 -8.57 -17.75 -4.33
N ARG A 78 -8.72 -17.05 -5.47
CA ARG A 78 -8.67 -17.67 -6.80
C ARG A 78 -7.23 -17.92 -7.24
N LEU A 79 -6.30 -17.05 -6.86
CA LEU A 79 -4.88 -17.16 -7.17
C LEU A 79 -4.10 -17.35 -5.86
N GLU A 80 -4.27 -18.50 -5.22
CA GLU A 80 -3.54 -18.86 -3.99
C GLU A 80 -2.27 -19.68 -4.24
N ASP A 81 -2.14 -20.31 -5.41
CA ASP A 81 -1.00 -21.15 -5.76
C ASP A 81 0.31 -20.34 -5.90
N PRO A 82 1.45 -20.90 -5.47
CA PRO A 82 2.76 -20.31 -5.69
C PRO A 82 3.21 -20.50 -7.16
N PRO A 83 3.86 -19.50 -7.78
CA PRO A 83 4.31 -18.22 -7.21
C PRO A 83 3.30 -17.08 -7.36
N GLN A 84 2.16 -17.28 -8.04
CA GLN A 84 1.25 -16.19 -8.41
C GLN A 84 0.69 -15.46 -7.18
N GLY A 85 0.32 -16.21 -6.13
CA GLY A 85 -0.20 -15.61 -4.91
C GLY A 85 0.83 -14.74 -4.17
N GLN A 86 2.12 -15.12 -4.21
CA GLN A 86 3.19 -14.32 -3.62
C GLN A 86 3.40 -13.01 -4.39
N ILE A 87 3.41 -13.07 -5.71
CA ILE A 87 3.54 -11.88 -6.58
C ILE A 87 2.36 -10.93 -6.34
N LEU A 88 1.14 -11.46 -6.23
CA LEU A 88 -0.05 -10.66 -5.94
C LEU A 88 -0.02 -10.02 -4.54
N LEU A 89 0.50 -10.72 -3.53
CA LEU A 89 0.70 -10.15 -2.19
C LEU A 89 1.73 -9.01 -2.21
N ILE A 90 2.86 -9.18 -2.92
CA ILE A 90 3.85 -8.10 -3.11
C ILE A 90 3.20 -6.93 -3.83
N LEU A 91 2.49 -7.19 -4.92
CA LEU A 91 1.80 -6.17 -5.71
C LEU A 91 0.81 -5.39 -4.84
N LEU A 92 0.02 -6.09 -4.02
CA LEU A 92 -0.93 -5.46 -3.10
C LEU A 92 -0.21 -4.52 -2.11
N PHE A 93 0.92 -4.95 -1.54
CA PHE A 93 1.69 -4.11 -0.63
C PHE A 93 2.31 -2.89 -1.33
N VAL A 94 2.82 -3.06 -2.55
CA VAL A 94 3.32 -1.95 -3.38
C VAL A 94 2.20 -0.97 -3.70
N MET A 95 0.98 -1.45 -3.99
CA MET A 95 -0.18 -0.59 -4.19
C MET A 95 -0.53 0.21 -2.93
N MET A 96 -0.48 -0.39 -1.74
CA MET A 96 -0.67 0.32 -0.48
C MET A 96 0.39 1.42 -0.26
N CYS A 97 1.66 1.15 -0.57
CA CYS A 97 2.72 2.15 -0.53
C CYS A 97 2.47 3.29 -1.53
N LEU A 98 2.01 2.95 -2.74
CA LEU A 98 1.64 3.92 -3.76
C LEU A 98 0.47 4.82 -3.30
N SER A 99 -0.55 4.27 -2.63
CA SER A 99 -1.64 5.08 -2.04
C SER A 99 -1.11 6.12 -1.06
N LEU A 100 -0.21 5.71 -0.15
CA LEU A 100 0.41 6.62 0.83
C LEU A 100 1.23 7.73 0.15
N LEU A 101 1.97 7.39 -0.90
CA LEU A 101 2.70 8.36 -1.70
C LEU A 101 1.76 9.33 -2.42
N ILE A 102 0.67 8.84 -3.02
CA ILE A 102 -0.31 9.70 -3.69
C ILE A 102 -0.93 10.68 -2.70
N VAL A 103 -1.35 10.21 -1.52
CA VAL A 103 -1.91 11.06 -0.46
C VAL A 103 -0.88 12.10 -0.01
N SER A 104 0.36 11.69 0.21
CA SER A 104 1.45 12.58 0.62
C SER A 104 1.76 13.65 -0.43
N ASN A 105 1.84 13.26 -1.70
CA ASN A 105 2.08 14.20 -2.80
C ASN A 105 0.91 15.18 -2.97
N ASN A 106 -0.33 14.71 -2.85
CA ASN A 106 -1.52 15.56 -2.88
C ASN A 106 -1.53 16.56 -1.72
N PHE A 107 -1.12 16.11 -0.54
CA PHE A 107 -1.01 16.98 0.64
C PHE A 107 0.05 18.06 0.44
N ILE A 108 1.29 17.69 0.06
CA ILE A 108 2.38 18.63 -0.17
C ILE A 108 2.00 19.65 -1.26
N TYR A 109 1.36 19.18 -2.34
CA TYR A 109 0.86 20.05 -3.41
C TYR A 109 -0.14 21.10 -2.88
N ARG A 110 -1.15 20.67 -2.12
CA ARG A 110 -2.14 21.59 -1.53
C ARG A 110 -1.49 22.56 -0.55
N TYR A 111 -0.58 22.08 0.30
CA TYR A 111 0.13 22.91 1.26
C TYR A 111 0.92 24.02 0.57
N ILE A 112 1.68 23.69 -0.48
CA ILE A 112 2.46 24.70 -1.22
C ILE A 112 1.54 25.70 -1.91
N HIS A 113 0.45 25.24 -2.53
CA HIS A 113 -0.49 26.12 -3.19
C HIS A 113 -1.20 27.11 -2.24
N VAL A 114 -1.55 26.66 -1.02
CA VAL A 114 -2.28 27.49 -0.04
C VAL A 114 -1.31 28.34 0.78
N CYS A 115 -0.26 27.75 1.35
CA CYS A 115 0.59 28.41 2.34
C CYS A 115 1.82 29.09 1.73
N LYS A 116 2.26 28.68 0.54
CA LYS A 116 3.51 29.16 -0.07
C LYS A 116 3.42 29.29 -1.60
N ILE A 117 2.50 30.13 -2.07
CA ILE A 117 2.21 30.30 -3.50
C ILE A 117 3.44 30.65 -4.35
N GLN A 118 4.46 31.29 -3.76
CA GLN A 118 5.73 31.61 -4.40
C GLN A 118 6.49 30.36 -4.89
N TYR A 119 6.29 29.19 -4.27
CA TYR A 119 6.92 27.91 -4.67
C TYR A 119 6.02 27.05 -5.58
N SER A 120 4.84 27.54 -5.98
CA SER A 120 3.92 26.79 -6.85
C SER A 120 4.51 26.46 -8.23
N TYR A 121 5.49 27.24 -8.71
CA TYR A 121 6.19 26.97 -9.98
C TYR A 121 6.93 25.62 -9.96
N ILE A 122 7.36 25.15 -8.78
CA ILE A 122 8.00 23.84 -8.62
C ILE A 122 7.04 22.74 -9.07
N TYR A 123 5.74 22.84 -8.78
CA TYR A 123 4.78 21.81 -9.20
C TYR A 123 4.19 22.03 -10.60
N THR A 124 4.62 23.09 -11.28
CA THR A 124 4.15 23.46 -12.63
C THR A 124 5.21 23.14 -13.69
N THR A 125 6.48 23.22 -13.34
CA THR A 125 7.60 23.01 -14.27
C THR A 125 7.81 21.52 -14.60
N ARG A 126 7.99 21.20 -15.89
CA ARG A 126 8.15 19.82 -16.38
C ARG A 126 9.32 19.09 -15.70
N ASN A 127 10.44 19.78 -15.48
CA ASN A 127 11.64 19.18 -14.87
C ASN A 127 11.39 18.78 -13.41
N SER A 128 10.70 19.62 -12.65
CA SER A 128 10.37 19.34 -11.25
C SER A 128 9.36 18.20 -11.12
N ILE A 129 8.36 18.13 -12.00
CA ILE A 129 7.44 16.99 -12.06
C ILE A 129 8.21 15.69 -12.32
N LEU A 130 9.19 15.70 -13.24
CA LEU A 130 10.03 14.53 -13.50
C LEU A 130 10.86 14.14 -12.27
N ILE A 131 11.41 15.10 -11.53
CA ILE A 131 12.16 14.82 -10.29
C ILE A 131 11.25 14.19 -9.24
N ILE A 132 10.04 14.72 -9.03
CA ILE A 132 9.06 14.16 -8.09
C ILE A 132 8.65 12.75 -8.50
N CYS A 133 8.38 12.53 -9.79
CA CYS A 133 8.08 11.19 -10.32
C CYS A 133 9.25 10.22 -10.09
N ALA A 134 10.49 10.63 -10.38
CA ALA A 134 11.67 9.82 -10.17
C ALA A 134 11.87 9.47 -8.68
N ALA A 135 11.68 10.44 -7.78
CA ALA A 135 11.75 10.21 -6.34
C ALA A 135 10.67 9.22 -5.86
N ASN A 136 9.42 9.37 -6.31
CA ASN A 136 8.35 8.43 -5.98
C ASN A 136 8.64 7.01 -6.49
N ILE A 137 9.15 6.87 -7.71
CA ILE A 137 9.55 5.57 -8.27
C ILE A 137 10.69 4.96 -7.45
N ALA A 138 11.71 5.74 -7.10
CA ALA A 138 12.83 5.27 -6.27
C ALA A 138 12.35 4.77 -4.91
N VAL A 139 11.42 5.51 -4.28
CA VAL A 139 10.78 5.09 -3.03
C VAL A 139 10.01 3.77 -3.20
N LEU A 140 9.20 3.64 -4.25
CA LEU A 140 8.43 2.41 -4.50
C LEU A 140 9.34 1.21 -4.76
N VAL A 141 10.42 1.40 -5.51
CA VAL A 141 11.43 0.36 -5.77
C VAL A 141 12.11 -0.03 -4.46
N ASN A 142 12.49 0.93 -3.62
CA ASN A 142 13.09 0.64 -2.31
C ASN A 142 12.12 -0.16 -1.43
N CYS A 143 10.85 0.27 -1.33
CA CYS A 143 9.82 -0.48 -0.61
C CYS A 143 9.62 -1.90 -1.16
N GLY A 144 9.63 -2.06 -2.47
CA GLY A 144 9.54 -3.38 -3.12
C GLY A 144 10.72 -4.28 -2.78
N ILE A 145 11.94 -3.74 -2.82
CA ILE A 145 13.17 -4.47 -2.44
C ILE A 145 13.12 -4.87 -0.96
N ILE A 146 12.75 -3.96 -0.05
CA ILE A 146 12.59 -4.25 1.38
C ILE A 146 11.59 -5.40 1.57
N MET A 147 10.45 -5.35 0.89
CA MET A 147 9.42 -6.38 1.01
C MET A 147 9.89 -7.74 0.52
N VAL A 148 10.56 -7.80 -0.63
CA VAL A 148 11.10 -9.05 -1.16
C VAL A 148 12.22 -9.56 -0.25
N ALA A 149 13.17 -8.73 0.13
CA ALA A 149 14.29 -9.15 0.97
C ALA A 149 13.86 -9.61 2.37
N CYS A 150 12.88 -8.93 2.98
CA CYS A 150 12.49 -9.20 4.36
C CYS A 150 11.35 -10.23 4.49
N SER A 151 10.44 -10.29 3.50
CA SER A 151 9.20 -11.08 3.62
C SER A 151 9.17 -12.31 2.71
N TRP A 152 10.19 -12.53 1.88
CA TRP A 152 10.27 -13.72 1.06
C TRP A 152 10.55 -14.94 1.95
N PRO A 153 9.73 -15.99 1.91
CA PRO A 153 9.85 -17.10 2.83
C PRO A 153 11.13 -17.91 2.55
N SER A 154 12.05 -17.94 3.52
CA SER A 154 13.21 -18.83 3.50
C SER A 154 12.80 -20.29 3.73
N THR A 155 13.63 -21.24 3.28
CA THR A 155 13.38 -22.68 3.49
C THR A 155 13.19 -23.02 4.96
N ASP A 156 14.00 -22.42 5.84
CA ASP A 156 13.98 -22.65 7.28
C ASP A 156 12.68 -22.14 7.91
N PHE A 157 12.22 -20.97 7.46
CA PHE A 157 10.95 -20.41 7.92
C PHE A 157 9.75 -21.27 7.48
N ARG A 158 9.77 -21.81 6.25
CA ARG A 158 8.73 -22.75 5.80
C ARG A 158 8.69 -23.99 6.69
N GLN A 159 9.86 -24.53 7.05
CA GLN A 159 9.96 -25.71 7.91
C GLN A 159 9.47 -25.43 9.34
N GLN A 160 9.77 -24.25 9.91
CA GLN A 160 9.22 -23.81 11.19
C GLN A 160 7.68 -23.80 11.16
N ILE A 161 7.10 -23.18 10.13
CA ILE A 161 5.64 -23.09 9.93
C ILE A 161 5.00 -24.48 9.85
N TYR A 162 5.59 -25.42 9.12
CA TYR A 162 5.04 -26.78 8.98
C TYR A 162 5.15 -27.58 10.28
N THR A 163 6.21 -27.36 11.06
CA THR A 163 6.42 -28.04 12.34
C THR A 163 5.44 -27.57 13.41
N GLU A 164 5.09 -26.28 13.41
CA GLU A 164 4.18 -25.68 14.40
C GLU A 164 2.70 -26.09 14.27
N ARG A 165 2.34 -27.04 13.38
CA ARG A 165 0.97 -27.57 13.17
C ARG A 165 -0.11 -26.50 13.33
N PHE A 166 -0.25 -25.64 12.34
CA PHE A 166 -1.41 -24.75 12.27
C PHE A 166 -2.70 -25.57 12.41
N SER A 167 -3.69 -25.02 13.11
CA SER A 167 -5.07 -25.54 13.14
C SER A 167 -5.79 -25.41 11.78
N VAL A 168 -5.04 -25.09 10.72
CA VAL A 168 -5.43 -25.04 9.32
C VAL A 168 -4.64 -26.18 8.68
N ASP A 169 -5.33 -27.15 8.07
CA ASP A 169 -4.75 -28.37 7.49
C ASP A 169 -3.35 -28.12 6.92
N VAL A 170 -2.34 -28.81 7.47
CA VAL A 170 -0.92 -28.63 7.11
C VAL A 170 -0.73 -28.86 5.60
N VAL A 171 -1.47 -29.82 5.03
CA VAL A 171 -1.52 -30.13 3.60
C VAL A 171 -2.06 -28.95 2.77
N ALA A 172 -3.01 -28.19 3.31
CA ALA A 172 -3.56 -27.01 2.66
C ALA A 172 -2.65 -25.77 2.79
N LEU A 173 -1.69 -25.77 3.70
CA LEU A 173 -0.72 -24.68 3.86
C LEU A 173 0.49 -24.86 2.93
N GLU A 174 0.94 -26.10 2.70
CA GLU A 174 2.04 -26.41 1.78
C GLU A 174 1.78 -25.93 0.35
N GLN A 175 0.52 -25.98 -0.07
CA GLN A 175 0.09 -25.56 -1.40
C GLN A 175 -0.20 -24.06 -1.52
N LYS A 176 -0.14 -23.30 -0.43
CA LYS A 176 -0.53 -21.88 -0.44
C LYS A 176 0.67 -20.95 -0.46
N SER A 177 0.52 -19.90 -1.26
CA SER A 177 1.42 -18.76 -1.26
C SER A 177 1.33 -17.99 0.04
N PHE A 178 2.48 -17.65 0.59
CA PHE A 178 2.58 -16.71 1.70
C PHE A 178 3.84 -15.88 1.62
N LEU A 179 3.79 -14.74 2.30
CA LEU A 179 4.93 -13.89 2.63
C LEU A 179 4.97 -13.74 4.15
N GLY A 180 6.14 -13.58 4.73
CA GLY A 180 6.26 -13.37 6.15
C GLY A 180 7.70 -13.36 6.61
N PHE A 181 7.89 -12.95 7.85
CA PHE A 181 9.19 -12.93 8.50
C PHE A 181 9.08 -13.56 9.90
N SER A 182 10.12 -14.29 10.29
CA SER A 182 10.29 -14.83 11.64
C SER A 182 11.38 -14.06 12.37
N MET A 183 11.10 -13.68 13.62
CA MET A 183 12.08 -13.03 14.49
C MET A 183 13.21 -13.98 14.90
N GLU A 184 13.00 -15.29 14.80
CA GLU A 184 14.00 -16.30 15.17
C GLU A 184 14.95 -16.63 14.02
N HIS A 185 14.44 -16.67 12.78
CA HIS A 185 15.19 -17.20 11.62
C HIS A 185 15.43 -16.17 10.51
N SER A 186 14.70 -15.05 10.45
CA SER A 186 14.79 -14.07 9.35
C SER A 186 15.52 -12.78 9.74
N VAL A 187 16.00 -12.67 10.99
CA VAL A 187 16.69 -11.48 11.50
C VAL A 187 18.16 -11.54 11.12
N THR A 188 18.48 -11.02 9.93
CA THR A 188 19.86 -10.71 9.53
C THR A 188 20.16 -9.24 9.80
N THR A 189 21.45 -8.87 9.90
CA THR A 189 21.87 -7.46 10.03
C THR A 189 21.29 -6.59 8.90
N MET A 190 21.17 -7.15 7.69
CA MET A 190 20.53 -6.50 6.55
C MET A 190 19.03 -6.29 6.78
N THR A 191 18.30 -7.30 7.26
CA THR A 191 16.87 -7.19 7.58
C THR A 191 16.61 -6.11 8.64
N ILE A 192 17.46 -6.03 9.67
CA ILE A 192 17.34 -5.01 10.74
C ILE A 192 17.52 -3.61 10.15
N PHE A 193 18.54 -3.42 9.31
CA PHE A 193 18.78 -2.13 8.66
C PHE A 193 17.59 -1.72 7.77
N LEU A 194 17.06 -2.65 6.99
CA LEU A 194 15.90 -2.42 6.12
C LEU A 194 14.59 -2.19 6.91
N MET A 195 14.41 -2.86 8.05
CA MET A 195 13.31 -2.58 8.97
C MET A 195 13.44 -1.18 9.58
N GLY A 196 14.67 -0.77 9.93
CA GLY A 196 14.97 0.60 10.36
C GLY A 196 14.59 1.63 9.30
N ASP A 197 14.97 1.40 8.05
CA ASP A 197 14.60 2.26 6.92
C ASP A 197 13.08 2.33 6.72
N GLY A 198 12.38 1.19 6.80
CA GLY A 198 10.92 1.12 6.75
C GLY A 198 10.23 1.90 7.88
N LEU A 199 10.76 1.83 9.11
CA LEU A 199 10.26 2.59 10.25
C LEU A 199 10.48 4.10 10.09
N VAL A 200 11.64 4.51 9.59
CA VAL A 200 11.93 5.92 9.27
C VAL A 200 10.94 6.43 8.23
N MET A 201 10.69 5.65 7.17
CA MET A 201 9.72 5.96 6.13
C MET A 201 8.30 6.12 6.71
N MET A 202 7.83 5.19 7.54
CA MET A 202 6.53 5.30 8.22
C MET A 202 6.46 6.50 9.18
N GLY A 203 7.56 6.80 9.88
CA GLY A 203 7.67 7.97 10.73
C GLY A 203 7.52 9.27 9.94
N MET A 204 8.20 9.37 8.79
CA MET A 204 8.09 10.52 7.89
C MET A 204 6.66 10.70 7.39
N PHE A 205 5.97 9.64 6.97
CA PHE A 205 4.57 9.72 6.56
C PHE A 205 3.64 10.16 7.70
N THR A 206 3.89 9.68 8.92
CA THR A 206 3.10 10.03 10.10
C THR A 206 3.29 11.50 10.48
N VAL A 207 4.53 12.00 10.41
CA VAL A 207 4.84 13.41 10.64
C VAL A 207 4.13 14.28 9.61
N ILE A 208 4.22 13.94 8.32
CA ILE A 208 3.50 14.65 7.24
C ILE A 208 1.98 14.64 7.49
N GLY A 209 1.42 13.50 7.88
CA GLY A 209 0.00 13.36 8.23
C GLY A 209 -0.41 14.21 9.43
N ASN A 210 0.39 14.26 10.50
CA ASN A 210 0.08 15.08 11.68
C ASN A 210 0.18 16.58 11.38
N PHE A 211 1.17 17.01 10.59
CA PHE A 211 1.23 18.39 10.09
C PHE A 211 -0.01 18.75 9.27
N SER A 212 -0.58 17.80 8.52
CA SER A 212 -1.82 18.04 7.78
C SER A 212 -3.02 18.35 8.66
N ASN A 213 -3.15 17.63 9.78
CA ASN A 213 -4.25 17.85 10.73
C ASN A 213 -4.09 19.17 11.47
N PHE A 214 -2.85 19.54 11.81
CA PHE A 214 -2.56 20.81 12.48
C PHE A 214 -2.90 22.03 11.61
N LEU A 215 -2.56 21.98 10.32
CA LEU A 215 -2.85 23.07 9.38
C LEU A 215 -4.32 23.16 8.97
N ALA A 216 -5.09 22.10 9.18
CA ALA A 216 -6.53 22.08 8.91
C ALA A 216 -7.37 22.69 10.05
N ASP A 217 -6.78 23.04 11.20
CA ASP A 217 -7.51 23.68 12.31
C ASP A 217 -7.66 25.20 12.06
N PRO A 218 -8.88 25.69 11.77
CA PRO A 218 -9.12 27.10 11.49
C PRO A 218 -8.93 28.01 12.72
N ARG A 219 -8.67 27.46 13.92
CA ARG A 219 -8.49 28.26 15.15
C ARG A 219 -7.12 28.92 15.28
N GLN A 220 -6.16 28.61 14.42
CA GLN A 220 -4.80 29.16 14.51
C GLN A 220 -4.45 30.22 13.45
N SER A 221 -5.41 30.59 12.58
CA SER A 221 -5.23 31.65 11.57
C SER A 221 -5.77 33.01 12.01
N LEU A 222 -5.64 33.34 13.29
CA LEU A 222 -6.00 34.63 13.89
C LEU A 222 -4.77 35.25 14.56
#